data_AF-A0A136KN76-F1
#
_entry.id   AF-A0A136KN76-F1
#
_cell.length_a   1.000
_cell.length_b   1.000
_cell.length_c   1.000
_cell.angle_alpha   90.00
_cell.angle_beta   90.00
_cell.angle_gamma   90.00
#
_symmetry.space_group_name_H-M   'P 1'
#
loop_
_entity.id
_entity.type
_entity.pdbx_description
1 polymer ?
#
loop_
_entity_poly.entity_id
_entity_poly.type
_entity_poly.pdbx_seq_one_letter_code
_entity_poly.pdbx_strand_id
1 'polypeptide(L)'
;MSFSELLNTFANNLLPILLIASAGYIVGKTLTVDSRTIGRVVFYIFSPLLVFNLLATSNLNFKQAISTFGFTAIFIFSMGIIAWIVGKIFKLERTHLLAVILTVGFGNSGNYGLPAVKFAFGDEALAIASIFFVTTSLFI
;
A
#
# COMPACT_ATOMS: atom_id res chain seq x y z
N MET A 1 12.14 20.55 13.81
CA MET A 1 11.13 19.74 14.52
C MET A 1 11.60 19.52 15.94
N SER A 2 10.77 19.84 16.92
CA SER A 2 11.04 19.50 18.32
C SER A 2 10.82 18.01 18.57
N PHE A 3 11.44 17.45 19.61
CA PHE A 3 11.24 16.04 19.97
C PHE A 3 9.76 15.72 20.26
N SER A 4 9.03 16.65 20.85
CA SER A 4 7.58 16.54 21.09
C SER A 4 6.76 16.46 19.80
N GLU A 5 7.14 17.19 18.74
CA GLU A 5 6.48 17.10 17.43
C GLU A 5 6.70 15.74 16.78
N LEU A 6 7.92 15.20 16.87
CA LEU A 6 8.23 13.86 16.35
C LEU A 6 7.42 12.79 17.10
N LEU A 7 7.37 12.89 18.43
CA LEU A 7 6.61 11.96 19.26
C LEU A 7 5.10 12.01 18.94
N ASN A 8 4.52 13.21 18.81
CA ASN A 8 3.12 13.38 18.44
C ASN A 8 2.83 12.84 17.02
N THR A 9 3.71 13.11 16.05
CA THR A 9 3.55 12.59 14.68
C THR A 9 3.59 11.07 14.67
N PHE A 10 4.51 10.45 15.42
CA PHE A 10 4.57 9.00 15.56
C PHE A 10 3.30 8.44 16.22
N ALA A 11 2.88 9.03 17.34
CA ALA A 11 1.74 8.56 18.12
C ALA A 11 0.41 8.66 17.36
N ASN A 12 0.23 9.69 16.53
CA ASN A 12 -1.00 9.86 15.76
C ASN A 12 -0.99 9.09 14.43
N ASN A 13 0.17 9.00 13.76
CA ASN A 13 0.20 8.50 12.38
C ASN A 13 0.63 7.03 12.27
N LEU A 14 1.57 6.58 13.12
CA LEU A 14 2.21 5.27 12.98
C LEU A 14 1.78 4.30 14.08
N LEU A 15 1.67 4.77 15.33
CA LEU A 15 1.31 3.93 16.46
C LEU A 15 0.00 3.16 16.25
N PRO A 16 -1.11 3.74 15.71
CA PRO A 16 -2.34 2.99 15.50
C PRO A 16 -2.15 1.79 14.54
N ILE A 17 -1.35 1.98 13.49
CA ILE A 17 -1.05 0.94 12.49
C ILE A 17 -0.25 -0.19 13.15
N LEU A 18 0.76 0.17 13.94
CA LEU A 18 1.60 -0.79 14.66
C LEU A 18 0.80 -1.56 15.71
N LEU A 19 -0.15 -0.92 16.39
CA LEU A 19 -1.02 -1.57 17.37
C LEU A 19 -1.91 -2.62 16.69
N ILE A 20 -2.53 -2.29 15.55
CA ILE A 20 -3.35 -3.25 14.79
C ILE A 20 -2.49 -4.42 14.28
N ALA A 21 -1.30 -4.13 13.73
CA ALA A 21 -0.37 -5.17 13.28
C ALA A 21 0.07 -6.08 14.44
N SER A 22 0.35 -5.50 15.61
CA SER A 22 0.73 -6.25 16.82
C SER A 22 -0.41 -7.11 17.34
N ALA A 23 -1.65 -6.60 17.32
CA ALA A 23 -2.83 -7.38 17.67
C ALA A 23 -3.02 -8.58 16.74
N GLY A 24 -2.85 -8.38 15.42
CA GLY A 24 -2.88 -9.46 14.44
C GLY A 24 -1.79 -10.51 14.69
N TYR A 25 -0.57 -10.08 15.04
CA TYR A 25 0.53 -10.98 15.42
C TYR A 25 0.20 -11.80 16.67
N ILE A 26 -0.33 -11.16 17.72
CA ILE A 26 -0.73 -11.84 18.97
C ILE A 26 -1.79 -12.88 18.66
N VAL A 27 -2.84 -12.52 17.91
CA VAL A 27 -3.92 -13.42 17.50
C VAL A 27 -3.39 -14.61 16.70
N GLY A 28 -2.50 -14.38 15.73
CA GLY A 28 -1.89 -15.45 14.94
C GLY A 28 -0.99 -16.38 15.76
N LYS A 29 -0.49 -15.92 16.92
CA LYS A 29 0.33 -16.72 17.84
C LYS A 29 -0.50 -17.46 18.88
N THR A 30 -1.61 -16.90 19.34
CA THR A 30 -2.45 -17.48 20.41
C THR A 30 -3.56 -18.37 19.89
N LEU A 31 -4.07 -18.07 18.69
CA LEU A 31 -5.13 -18.84 18.04
C LEU A 31 -4.56 -19.57 16.82
N THR A 32 -5.09 -20.77 16.52
CA THR A 32 -4.76 -21.51 15.29
C THR A 32 -5.49 -20.86 14.11
N VAL A 33 -4.94 -19.76 13.63
CA VAL A 33 -5.50 -19.00 12.50
C VAL A 33 -4.80 -19.42 11.22
N ASP A 34 -5.56 -19.90 10.24
CA ASP A 34 -5.04 -20.11 8.90
C ASP A 34 -4.97 -18.78 8.13
N SER A 35 -3.78 -18.18 8.14
CA SER A 35 -3.47 -16.95 7.41
C SER A 35 -3.76 -17.04 5.90
N ARG A 36 -3.71 -18.24 5.30
CA ARG A 36 -4.03 -18.43 3.88
C ARG A 36 -5.51 -18.23 3.62
N THR A 37 -6.36 -18.79 4.48
CA THR A 37 -7.82 -18.63 4.36
C THR A 37 -8.23 -17.18 4.56
N ILE A 38 -7.72 -16.51 5.60
CA ILE A 38 -7.99 -15.07 5.81
C ILE A 38 -7.47 -14.25 4.62
N GLY A 39 -6.24 -14.50 4.18
CA GLY A 39 -5.64 -13.80 3.05
C GLY A 39 -6.47 -13.92 1.77
N ARG A 40 -7.06 -15.09 1.49
CA ARG A 40 -7.97 -15.28 0.35
C ARG A 40 -9.25 -14.46 0.49
N VAL A 41 -9.87 -14.44 1.67
CA VAL A 41 -11.07 -13.62 1.92
C VAL A 41 -10.73 -12.14 1.75
N VAL A 42 -9.60 -11.70 2.31
CA VAL A 42 -9.12 -10.32 2.14
C VAL A 42 -8.91 -9.99 0.67
N PHE A 43 -8.18 -10.83 -0.06
CA PHE A 43 -7.82 -10.54 -1.45
C PHE A 43 -8.99 -10.63 -2.42
N TYR A 44 -9.87 -11.63 -2.30
CA TYR A 44 -10.95 -11.86 -3.26
C TYR A 44 -12.27 -11.18 -2.90
N ILE A 45 -12.49 -10.81 -1.63
CA ILE A 45 -13.75 -10.20 -1.18
C ILE A 45 -13.49 -8.78 -0.70
N PHE A 46 -12.64 -8.59 0.31
CA PHE A 46 -12.47 -7.26 0.92
C PHE A 46 -11.72 -6.27 0.02
N SER A 47 -10.71 -6.69 -0.73
CA SER A 47 -9.98 -5.80 -1.64
C SER A 47 -10.89 -5.27 -2.76
N PRO A 48 -11.67 -6.10 -3.50
CA PRO A 48 -12.63 -5.58 -4.48
C PRO A 48 -13.72 -4.69 -3.87
N LEU A 49 -14.23 -5.06 -2.69
CA LEU A 49 -15.22 -4.23 -1.98
C LEU A 49 -14.63 -2.88 -1.57
N LEU A 50 -13.39 -2.86 -1.09
CA LEU A 50 -12.66 -1.65 -0.75
C LEU A 50 -12.45 -0.79 -1.99
N VAL A 51 -11.93 -1.37 -3.09
CA VAL A 51 -11.76 -0.68 -4.38
C VAL A 51 -13.08 -0.07 -4.85
N PHE A 52 -14.17 -0.84 -4.82
CA PHE A 52 -15.49 -0.35 -5.21
C PHE A 52 -15.98 0.77 -4.29
N ASN A 53 -15.89 0.59 -2.97
CA ASN A 53 -16.30 1.60 -2.01
C ASN A 53 -15.52 2.90 -2.21
N LEU A 54 -14.20 2.81 -2.35
CA LEU A 54 -13.34 3.96 -2.60
C LEU A 54 -13.69 4.68 -3.90
N LEU A 55 -13.99 3.96 -4.98
CA LEU A 55 -14.45 4.57 -6.24
C LEU A 55 -15.85 5.20 -6.11
N ALA A 56 -16.74 4.60 -5.32
CA ALA A 56 -18.12 5.06 -5.15
C ALA A 56 -18.26 6.25 -4.18
N THR A 57 -17.43 6.34 -3.15
CA THR A 57 -17.48 7.41 -2.14
C THR A 57 -16.46 8.51 -2.39
N SER A 58 -15.55 8.32 -3.34
CA SER A 58 -14.56 9.31 -3.72
C SER A 58 -15.25 10.54 -4.32
N ASN A 59 -15.19 11.67 -3.62
CA ASN A 59 -15.51 13.00 -4.15
C ASN A 59 -14.37 13.59 -5.01
N LEU A 60 -13.56 12.74 -5.64
CA LEU A 60 -12.45 13.22 -6.48
C LEU A 60 -12.96 13.76 -7.81
N ASN A 61 -12.36 14.88 -8.20
CA ASN A 61 -12.49 15.37 -9.57
C ASN A 61 -11.88 14.35 -10.54
N PHE A 62 -12.59 14.02 -11.62
CA PHE A 62 -12.12 13.10 -12.67
C PHE A 62 -10.69 13.41 -13.16
N LYS A 63 -10.34 14.70 -13.24
CA LYS A 63 -8.98 15.15 -13.60
C LYS A 63 -7.91 14.69 -12.60
N GLN A 64 -8.21 14.76 -11.30
CA GLN A 64 -7.30 14.29 -10.25
C GLN A 64 -7.14 12.78 -10.33
N ALA A 65 -8.24 12.04 -10.50
CA ALA A 65 -8.21 10.59 -10.63
C ALA A 65 -7.32 10.12 -11.80
N ILE A 66 -7.49 10.72 -12.99
CA ILE A 66 -6.64 10.40 -14.16
C ILE A 66 -5.18 10.78 -13.90
N SER A 67 -4.93 11.95 -13.30
CA SER A 67 -3.57 12.38 -12.99
C SER A 67 -2.88 11.43 -12.03
N THR A 68 -3.57 10.98 -10.99
CA THR A 68 -3.04 10.02 -10.01
C THR A 68 -2.84 8.64 -10.63
N PHE A 69 -3.76 8.18 -11.47
CA PHE A 69 -3.59 6.94 -12.24
C PHE A 69 -2.34 6.99 -13.12
N GLY A 70 -2.20 8.06 -13.91
CA GLY A 70 -1.04 8.26 -14.79
C GLY A 70 0.27 8.33 -14.02
N PHE A 71 0.30 9.08 -12.92
CA PHE A 71 1.45 9.13 -12.01
C PHE A 71 1.81 7.74 -11.47
N THR A 72 0.82 6.98 -10.99
CA THR A 72 1.03 5.66 -10.41
C THR A 72 1.56 4.67 -11.44
N ALA A 73 1.02 4.67 -12.66
CA ALA A 73 1.53 3.84 -13.75
C ALA A 73 3.00 4.18 -14.06
N ILE A 74 3.31 5.46 -14.27
CA ILE A 74 4.68 5.92 -14.53
C ILE A 74 5.62 5.52 -13.38
N PHE A 75 5.19 5.67 -12.13
CA PHE A 75 5.94 5.25 -10.96
C PHE A 75 6.26 3.75 -10.98
N ILE A 76 5.27 2.88 -11.20
CA ILE A 76 5.46 1.43 -11.23
C ILE A 76 6.44 1.04 -12.35
N PHE A 77 6.24 1.55 -13.57
CA PHE A 77 7.09 1.23 -14.70
C PHE A 77 8.52 1.76 -14.53
N SER A 78 8.67 3.00 -14.05
CA SER A 78 10.00 3.58 -13.79
C SER A 78 10.75 2.80 -12.70
N MET A 79 10.10 2.47 -11.58
CA MET A 79 10.72 1.65 -10.53
C MET A 79 11.06 0.24 -11.03
N GLY A 80 10.20 -0.37 -11.85
CA GLY A 80 10.48 -1.66 -12.49
C GLY A 80 11.69 -1.61 -13.43
N ILE A 81 11.81 -0.57 -14.25
CA ILE A 81 12.96 -0.36 -15.14
C ILE A 81 14.23 -0.14 -14.32
N ILE A 82 14.19 0.70 -13.28
CA ILE A 82 15.34 0.94 -12.39
C ILE A 82 15.77 -0.37 -11.73
N ALA A 83 14.85 -1.14 -11.15
CA ALA A 83 15.15 -2.44 -10.56
C ALA A 83 15.71 -3.43 -11.59
N TRP A 84 15.23 -3.41 -12.82
CA TRP A 84 15.76 -4.22 -13.90
C TRP A 84 17.21 -3.85 -14.25
N ILE A 85 17.50 -2.56 -14.42
CA ILE A 85 18.85 -2.06 -14.71
C ILE A 85 19.80 -2.42 -13.55
N VAL A 86 19.40 -2.11 -12.32
CA VAL A 86 20.19 -2.40 -11.12
C VAL A 86 20.42 -3.90 -10.98
N GLY A 87 19.37 -4.72 -11.12
CA GLY A 87 19.50 -6.17 -11.03
C GLY A 87 20.40 -6.76 -12.12
N LYS A 88 20.45 -6.17 -13.32
CA LYS A 88 21.43 -6.55 -14.36
C LYS A 88 22.85 -6.17 -13.99
N ILE A 89 23.09 -4.99 -13.42
CA ILE A 89 24.41 -4.56 -12.93
C ILE A 89 24.92 -5.51 -11.85
N PHE A 90 24.06 -5.89 -10.91
CA PHE A 90 24.39 -6.84 -9.84
C PHE A 90 24.32 -8.32 -10.26
N LYS A 91 24.04 -8.61 -11.54
CA LYS A 91 23.95 -9.97 -12.10
C LYS A 91 23.00 -10.88 -11.31
N LEU A 92 21.88 -10.33 -10.84
CA LEU A 92 20.88 -11.09 -10.11
C LEU A 92 20.30 -12.21 -10.99
N GLU A 93 20.16 -13.39 -10.41
CA GLU A 93 19.42 -14.49 -11.03
C GLU A 93 17.96 -14.07 -11.25
N ARG A 94 17.30 -14.72 -12.22
CA ARG A 94 15.93 -14.35 -12.65
C ARG A 94 14.94 -14.27 -11.49
N THR A 95 14.97 -15.23 -10.56
CA THR A 95 14.07 -15.25 -9.41
C THR A 95 14.28 -14.05 -8.49
N HIS A 96 15.53 -13.72 -8.18
CA HIS A 96 15.88 -12.56 -7.36
C HIS A 96 15.52 -11.25 -8.06
N LEU A 97 15.80 -11.14 -9.36
CA LEU A 97 15.46 -9.96 -10.14
C LEU A 97 13.95 -9.68 -10.14
N LEU A 98 13.13 -10.70 -10.37
CA LEU A 98 11.67 -10.58 -10.33
C LEU A 98 11.19 -10.19 -8.93
N ALA A 99 11.77 -10.76 -7.87
CA ALA A 99 11.44 -10.39 -6.50
C ALA A 99 11.73 -8.90 -6.22
N VAL A 100 12.88 -8.37 -6.68
CA VAL A 100 13.20 -6.95 -6.53
C VAL A 100 12.22 -6.08 -7.30
N ILE A 101 11.96 -6.38 -8.58
CA ILE A 101 11.01 -5.62 -9.41
C ILE A 101 9.63 -5.54 -8.75
N LEU A 102 9.11 -6.68 -8.28
CA LEU A 102 7.81 -6.72 -7.61
C LEU A 102 7.82 -5.91 -6.31
N THR A 103 8.88 -6.03 -5.50
CA THR A 103 8.98 -5.35 -4.20
C THR A 103 9.05 -3.83 -4.34
N VAL A 104 9.76 -3.31 -5.35
CA VAL A 104 9.88 -1.86 -5.54
C VAL A 104 8.66 -1.24 -6.22
N GLY A 105 8.00 -1.98 -7.11
CA GLY A 105 6.82 -1.49 -7.84
C GLY A 105 5.54 -1.59 -7.02
N PHE A 106 5.44 -2.61 -6.17
CA PHE A 106 4.20 -2.96 -5.46
C PHE A 106 4.46 -3.09 -3.96
N GLY A 107 4.47 -1.93 -3.30
CA GLY A 107 4.54 -1.86 -1.84
C GLY A 107 3.22 -2.23 -1.15
N ASN A 108 3.24 -2.29 0.18
CA ASN A 108 2.04 -2.46 1.00
C ASN A 108 1.20 -1.17 1.07
N SER A 109 0.76 -0.69 -0.10
CA SER A 109 -0.02 0.55 -0.25
C SER A 109 -1.41 0.44 0.37
N GLY A 110 -1.99 -0.76 0.41
CA GLY A 110 -3.29 -1.03 1.02
C GLY A 110 -3.26 -1.05 2.54
N ASN A 111 -2.67 -2.09 3.14
CA ASN A 111 -2.76 -2.32 4.58
C ASN A 111 -1.95 -1.31 5.40
N TYR A 112 -0.84 -0.79 4.86
CA TYR A 112 -0.03 0.23 5.53
C TYR A 112 -0.26 1.62 4.95
N GLY A 113 -0.24 1.76 3.63
CA GLY A 113 -0.31 3.06 2.96
C GLY A 113 -1.61 3.82 3.20
N LEU A 114 -2.78 3.19 3.03
CA LEU A 114 -4.07 3.87 3.21
C LEU A 114 -4.26 4.40 4.65
N PRO A 115 -4.05 3.59 5.72
CA PRO A 115 -4.12 4.10 7.08
C PRO A 115 -3.10 5.20 7.36
N ALA A 116 -1.86 5.05 6.89
CA ALA A 116 -0.81 6.05 7.11
C ALA A 116 -1.19 7.40 6.50
N VAL A 117 -1.70 7.40 5.27
CA VAL A 117 -2.18 8.62 4.61
C VAL A 117 -3.39 9.20 5.33
N LYS A 118 -4.35 8.37 5.72
CA LYS A 118 -5.55 8.81 6.44
C LYS A 118 -5.20 9.48 7.77
N PHE A 119 -4.33 8.88 8.57
CA PHE A 119 -3.95 9.46 9.87
C PHE A 119 -3.10 10.72 9.72
N ALA A 120 -2.19 10.76 8.74
CA ALA A 120 -1.29 11.89 8.55
C ALA A 120 -1.93 13.08 7.82
N PHE A 121 -2.84 12.83 6.88
CA PHE A 121 -3.31 13.83 5.90
C PHE A 121 -4.84 13.89 5.75
N GLY A 122 -5.60 13.03 6.43
CA GLY A 122 -7.07 13.07 6.44
C GLY A 122 -7.75 12.43 5.23
N ASP A 123 -9.06 12.68 5.10
CA ASP A 123 -9.94 12.04 4.10
C ASP A 123 -9.65 12.47 2.66
N GLU A 124 -9.29 13.73 2.45
CA GLU A 124 -9.02 14.26 1.11
C GLU A 124 -7.79 13.57 0.49
N ALA A 125 -6.72 13.43 1.27
CA ALA A 125 -5.53 12.70 0.85
C ALA A 125 -5.78 11.19 0.76
N LEU A 126 -6.63 10.63 1.63
CA LEU A 126 -7.04 9.23 1.55
C LEU A 126 -7.71 8.95 0.21
N ALA A 127 -8.55 9.85 -0.31
CA ALA A 127 -9.17 9.67 -1.62
C ALA A 127 -8.12 9.54 -2.74
N ILE A 128 -7.09 10.39 -2.74
CA ILE A 128 -5.99 10.30 -3.72
C ILE A 128 -5.21 8.98 -3.54
N ALA A 129 -4.83 8.63 -2.31
CA ALA A 129 -4.12 7.39 -2.01
C ALA A 129 -4.94 6.13 -2.38
N SER A 130 -6.27 6.25 -2.35
CA SER A 130 -7.18 5.19 -2.79
C SER A 130 -7.06 4.93 -4.28
N ILE A 131 -7.00 5.97 -5.12
CA ILE A 131 -6.74 5.80 -6.56
C ILE A 131 -5.36 5.19 -6.81
N PHE A 132 -4.35 5.61 -6.05
CA PHE A 132 -3.02 4.98 -6.11
C PHE A 132 -3.10 3.48 -5.80
N PHE A 133 -3.76 3.09 -4.69
CA PHE A 133 -3.93 1.69 -4.30
C PHE A 133 -4.68 0.87 -5.36
N VAL A 134 -5.80 1.38 -5.86
CA VAL A 134 -6.59 0.75 -6.93
C VAL A 134 -5.72 0.55 -8.16
N THR A 135 -4.98 1.58 -8.57
CA THR A 135 -4.09 1.51 -9.74
C THR A 135 -2.98 0.48 -9.54
N THR A 136 -2.34 0.44 -8.37
CA THR A 136 -1.34 -0.60 -8.07
C THR A 136 -1.93 -2.01 -8.09
N SER A 137 -3.17 -2.18 -7.62
CA SER A 137 -3.85 -3.48 -7.58
C SER A 137 -4.29 -3.97 -8.97
N LEU A 138 -4.47 -3.06 -9.93
CA LEU A 138 -4.80 -3.41 -11.32
C LEU A 138 -3.59 -3.89 -12.13
N PHE A 139 -2.38 -3.48 -11.76
CA PHE A 139 -1.15 -3.80 -12.48
C PHE A 139 -0.40 -5.03 -11.96
N ILE A 140 -0.81 -5.60 -10.82
CA ILE A 140 -0.22 -6.80 -10.22
C ILE A 140 -1.03 -8.06 -10.56
#